data_AF-A0A1D6FQF6-F1
#
_entry.id   AF-A0A1D6FQF6-F1
#
_cell.length_a   1.000
_cell.length_b   1.000
_cell.length_c   1.000
_cell.angle_alpha   90.00
_cell.angle_beta   90.00
_cell.angle_gamma   90.00
#
_symmetry.space_group_name_H-M   'P 1'
#
loop_
_entity.id
_entity.type
_entity.pdbx_description
1 polymer ?
#
loop_
_entity_poly.entity_id
_entity_poly.type
_entity_poly.pdbx_seq_one_letter_code
_entity_poly.pdbx_strand_id
1 'polypeptide(L)'
;MTLESSRSWQTRIPLRMHWLHGTTGQKESGYAGQSTWYLYLFSILVLLVTVTTSDMFYFPFDLFVLGEGNSFKFLFFSFPHLYLGQFFASDERIKAVRQMIMAPTVELRQQALDRLLPYQRSDFEGIFRAMDGLSVTIRLLDPPLHEFLPEGNVEEIVRELCSETGANQEDALARIEKLSEVNPMLGFRGCRLGISYPELTEMQARAIFEAAIAMTNQGVQVFPEIMVPLVGTPQELGHQVALIRQVANKVFTSMGKTIGYKIGTMIEIPRAALVADEIAEQAEFFSFGTNDLTQMTFGYSRDDVGKFIPIYLAQGILQHDPFEVLDQRGVGELVKLATERGRKARPNLKVGICGEHGGEPSSVAFFAKTGLDYVSCSPFRVPIARLAAAQVLV
;
A
#
# COMPACT_ATOMS: atom_id res chain seq x y z
N MET A 1 -54.51 -16.41 19.83
CA MET A 1 -54.79 -15.39 20.86
C MET A 1 -53.57 -14.51 20.96
N THR A 2 -53.75 -13.26 20.55
CA THR A 2 -52.86 -12.12 20.68
C THR A 2 -52.57 -11.79 22.15
N LEU A 3 -51.39 -11.22 22.43
CA LEU A 3 -51.22 -10.10 23.38
C LEU A 3 -49.85 -9.45 23.19
N GLU A 4 -49.89 -8.17 22.83
CA GLU A 4 -48.81 -7.19 22.83
C GLU A 4 -48.42 -6.77 24.26
N SER A 5 -47.15 -6.37 24.46
CA SER A 5 -46.77 -4.96 24.73
C SER A 5 -45.57 -4.74 25.68
N SER A 6 -44.57 -4.05 25.13
CA SER A 6 -43.90 -2.84 25.69
C SER A 6 -42.72 -2.90 26.68
N ARG A 7 -41.84 -1.89 26.46
CA ARG A 7 -40.77 -1.26 27.27
C ARG A 7 -39.34 -1.80 27.05
N SER A 8 -38.49 -1.15 26.25
CA SER A 8 -37.82 0.17 26.38
C SER A 8 -36.74 0.23 27.47
N TRP A 9 -35.46 0.26 27.05
CA TRP A 9 -34.38 0.91 27.79
C TRP A 9 -33.53 1.73 26.82
N GLN A 10 -33.65 3.04 26.95
CA GLN A 10 -32.76 4.05 26.39
C GLN A 10 -31.51 4.14 27.26
N THR A 11 -30.34 4.35 26.64
CA THR A 11 -29.34 5.30 27.15
C THR A 11 -28.48 5.79 25.97
N ARG A 12 -28.66 7.07 25.64
CA ARG A 12 -27.79 7.87 24.77
C ARG A 12 -26.76 8.58 25.66
N ILE A 13 -25.51 8.68 25.22
CA ILE A 13 -24.57 9.71 25.70
C ILE A 13 -23.95 10.40 24.45
N PRO A 14 -24.11 11.73 24.29
CA PRO A 14 -23.48 12.50 23.22
C PRO A 14 -22.15 13.13 23.69
N LEU A 15 -21.09 13.02 22.89
CA LEU A 15 -19.84 13.77 23.08
C LEU A 15 -20.00 15.19 22.54
N ARG A 16 -19.94 16.17 23.44
CA ARG A 16 -19.99 17.61 23.14
C ARG A 16 -18.56 18.17 23.19
N MET A 17 -18.09 18.75 22.08
CA MET A 17 -16.87 19.57 22.04
C MET A 17 -17.06 20.87 22.83
N HIS A 18 -16.06 21.28 23.61
CA HIS A 18 -15.96 22.61 24.19
C HIS A 18 -14.68 23.30 23.70
N TRP A 19 -14.90 24.42 23.00
CA TRP A 19 -13.92 25.47 22.74
C TRP A 19 -13.89 26.42 23.94
N LEU A 20 -12.71 26.81 24.41
CA LEU A 20 -12.53 27.95 25.30
C LEU A 20 -11.41 28.86 24.78
N HIS A 21 -11.78 30.10 24.49
CA HIS A 21 -10.89 31.22 24.19
C HIS A 21 -10.31 31.83 25.47
N GLY A 22 -9.01 32.14 25.42
CA GLY A 22 -8.38 33.41 25.82
C GLY A 22 -8.47 33.92 27.27
N THR A 23 -7.33 34.27 27.85
CA THR A 23 -7.13 35.57 28.52
C THR A 23 -5.64 35.91 28.67
N THR A 24 -5.36 37.18 28.42
CA THR A 24 -4.09 37.93 28.45
C THR A 24 -3.57 38.22 29.86
N GLY A 25 -2.24 38.35 30.01
CA GLY A 25 -1.62 38.98 31.19
C GLY A 25 -0.10 39.15 31.07
N GLN A 26 0.36 40.36 30.73
CA GLN A 26 1.76 40.81 30.76
C GLN A 26 2.26 41.07 32.20
N LYS A 27 3.58 40.87 32.43
CA LYS A 27 4.57 41.87 32.93
C LYS A 27 5.93 41.21 33.21
N GLU A 28 6.97 41.54 32.44
CA GLU A 28 8.08 42.49 32.76
C GLU A 28 9.06 41.91 33.81
N SER A 29 10.32 41.56 33.51
CA SER A 29 11.51 42.38 33.17
C SER A 29 12.65 41.89 34.11
N GLY A 30 13.95 41.84 33.81
CA GLY A 30 14.76 42.26 32.68
C GLY A 30 16.25 41.99 32.93
N TYR A 31 17.08 42.39 31.96
CA TYR A 31 18.55 42.56 31.94
C TYR A 31 19.42 41.29 32.02
N ALA A 32 20.57 41.17 31.34
CA ALA A 32 21.22 41.80 30.17
C ALA A 32 22.56 41.07 30.03
N GLY A 33 23.04 40.79 28.81
CA GLY A 33 24.37 40.21 28.63
C GLY A 33 24.64 39.76 27.20
N GLN A 34 25.17 40.69 26.41
CA GLN A 34 25.62 40.54 25.03
C GLN A 34 26.84 39.59 24.88
N SER A 35 27.15 39.29 23.60
CA SER A 35 28.26 38.51 23.02
C SER A 35 28.03 36.99 23.02
N THR A 36 27.74 36.34 21.90
CA THR A 36 28.48 36.36 20.61
C THR A 36 27.55 36.25 19.40
N TRP A 37 27.72 37.19 18.46
CA TRP A 37 27.22 37.13 17.09
C TRP A 37 28.11 36.22 16.22
N TYR A 38 27.52 35.74 15.12
CA TYR A 38 28.11 35.01 13.97
C TYR A 38 28.14 33.48 14.04
N LEU A 39 26.97 32.88 13.81
CA LEU A 39 26.80 31.85 12.76
C LEU A 39 25.36 31.94 12.25
N TYR A 40 25.26 32.39 11.00
CA TYR A 40 24.09 32.69 10.19
C TYR A 40 23.10 31.50 10.11
N LEU A 41 21.82 31.72 10.40
CA LEU A 41 20.77 32.04 9.43
C LEU A 41 20.56 30.94 8.37
N PHE A 42 19.64 30.01 8.64
CA PHE A 42 18.55 29.70 7.69
C PHE A 42 17.30 29.28 8.47
N SER A 43 16.17 29.79 8.02
CA SER A 43 15.06 30.25 8.85
C SER A 43 14.00 29.20 9.10
N ILE A 44 13.39 29.29 10.29
CA ILE A 44 12.04 28.83 10.61
C ILE A 44 11.04 29.53 9.66
N LEU A 45 10.16 28.77 9.01
CA LEU A 45 8.83 29.23 8.65
C LEU A 45 7.84 28.07 8.81
N VAL A 46 7.04 28.13 9.87
CA VAL A 46 5.96 27.20 10.20
C VAL A 46 4.63 27.94 10.08
N LEU A 47 3.65 27.27 9.47
CA LEU A 47 2.20 27.53 9.43
C LEU A 47 1.64 28.69 8.59
N LEU A 48 0.90 28.33 7.52
CA LEU A 48 -0.55 28.56 7.29
C LEU A 48 -0.83 28.46 5.78
N VAL A 49 -1.58 27.45 5.30
CA VAL A 49 -2.50 27.58 4.15
C VAL A 49 -3.62 26.53 4.24
N THR A 50 -4.81 27.01 3.90
CA THR A 50 -6.17 26.49 3.87
C THR A 50 -6.40 25.18 3.10
N VAL A 51 -7.34 24.39 3.62
CA VAL A 51 -7.85 23.10 3.13
C VAL A 51 -8.75 23.26 1.91
N THR A 52 -8.38 22.66 0.77
CA THR A 52 -9.29 22.27 -0.32
C THR A 52 -8.72 21.12 -1.17
N THR A 53 -9.42 19.97 -1.17
CA THR A 53 -9.57 18.95 -2.24
C THR A 53 -8.32 18.30 -2.88
N SER A 54 -7.16 18.26 -2.23
CA SER A 54 -5.92 17.76 -2.84
C SER A 54 -4.97 17.03 -1.87
N ASP A 55 -5.48 16.11 -1.05
CA ASP A 55 -4.63 15.36 -0.11
C ASP A 55 -3.95 14.14 -0.75
N MET A 56 -3.02 14.41 -1.68
CA MET A 56 -1.74 13.68 -1.69
C MET A 56 -0.80 14.48 -0.80
N PHE A 57 -0.44 13.93 0.36
CA PHE A 57 0.53 14.56 1.24
C PHE A 57 1.89 14.66 0.54
N TYR A 58 2.22 15.85 0.03
CA TYR A 58 3.56 16.21 -0.43
C TYR A 58 4.46 16.43 0.79
N PHE A 59 5.34 15.46 1.06
CA PHE A 59 6.45 15.65 1.98
C PHE A 59 7.68 16.15 1.20
N PRO A 60 8.49 17.06 1.76
CA PRO A 60 9.75 17.45 1.15
C PRO A 60 10.70 16.24 1.08
N PHE A 61 11.25 16.01 -0.11
CA PHE A 61 12.13 14.89 -0.44
C PHE A 61 13.58 15.18 -0.01
N ASP A 62 14.04 14.54 1.06
CA ASP A 62 15.45 14.58 1.45
C ASP A 62 16.15 13.26 1.07
N LEU A 63 16.80 13.25 -0.10
CA LEU A 63 17.79 12.25 -0.47
C LEU A 63 19.13 12.63 0.18
N PHE A 64 19.71 11.74 0.98
CA PHE A 64 21.07 11.95 1.50
C PHE A 64 21.88 10.67 1.35
N VAL A 65 23.03 10.81 0.70
CA VAL A 65 24.06 9.78 0.58
C VAL A 65 24.92 9.83 1.84
N LEU A 66 25.04 8.72 2.56
CA LEU A 66 26.01 8.58 3.65
C LEU A 66 27.18 7.72 3.16
N GLY A 67 28.38 8.32 3.08
CA GLY A 67 29.67 7.62 3.17
C GLY A 67 30.67 7.85 2.03
N GLU A 68 31.89 8.27 2.41
CA GLU A 68 33.12 8.11 1.62
C GLU A 68 33.62 6.65 1.70
N GLY A 69 34.08 6.09 0.57
CA GLY A 69 34.74 4.78 0.50
C GLY A 69 33.94 3.68 -0.24
N ASN A 70 34.66 2.74 -0.86
CA ASN A 70 34.23 1.78 -1.90
C ASN A 70 33.17 0.70 -1.53
N SER A 71 32.26 0.98 -0.62
CA SER A 71 31.16 0.07 -0.28
C SER A 71 29.85 0.82 -0.16
N PHE A 72 29.33 1.27 -1.31
CA PHE A 72 28.00 1.86 -1.44
C PHE A 72 26.94 0.77 -1.27
N LYS A 73 26.27 0.72 -0.11
CA LYS A 73 24.94 0.08 0.00
C LYS A 73 23.89 1.18 -0.10
N PHE A 74 23.31 1.33 -1.28
CA PHE A 74 22.23 2.28 -1.51
C PHE A 74 21.00 1.86 -0.70
N LEU A 75 20.63 2.62 0.34
CA LEU A 75 19.31 2.50 0.95
C LEU A 75 18.31 3.29 0.09
N PHE A 76 17.67 2.57 -0.83
CA PHE A 76 16.71 3.14 -1.76
C PHE A 76 15.34 3.27 -1.11
N PHE A 77 15.01 4.40 -0.48
CA PHE A 77 13.66 4.61 0.03
C PHE A 77 12.68 4.80 -1.14
N SER A 78 12.02 3.73 -1.54
CA SER A 78 10.87 3.80 -2.47
C SER A 78 9.66 4.33 -1.68
N PHE A 79 9.03 5.40 -2.18
CA PHE A 79 7.77 5.95 -1.69
C PHE A 79 6.80 6.08 -2.86
N PRO A 80 5.47 5.89 -2.67
CA PRO A 80 4.77 4.95 -1.79
C PRO A 80 4.51 3.63 -2.53
N HIS A 81 4.41 2.52 -1.79
CA HIS A 81 3.51 1.45 -2.24
C HIS A 81 2.10 2.02 -2.22
N LEU A 82 1.60 2.38 -3.39
CA LEU A 82 0.30 3.00 -3.52
C LEU A 82 -0.78 1.96 -3.21
N TYR A 83 -1.41 2.12 -2.05
CA TYR A 83 -2.61 1.40 -1.69
C TYR A 83 -3.77 2.01 -2.49
N LEU A 84 -4.27 1.26 -3.47
CA LEU A 84 -5.38 1.68 -4.32
C LEU A 84 -6.65 2.05 -3.53
N GLY A 85 -6.78 1.64 -2.26
CA GLY A 85 -7.85 2.11 -1.38
C GLY A 85 -7.98 3.64 -1.32
N GLN A 86 -6.85 4.38 -1.34
CA GLN A 86 -6.87 5.86 -1.37
C GLN A 86 -7.31 6.43 -2.73
N PHE A 87 -7.16 5.67 -3.82
CA PHE A 87 -7.60 6.12 -5.15
C PHE A 87 -9.12 6.16 -5.26
N PHE A 88 -9.85 5.45 -4.40
CA PHE A 88 -11.31 5.37 -4.47
C PHE A 88 -12.02 6.40 -3.58
N ALA A 89 -11.31 7.30 -2.91
CA ALA A 89 -11.89 8.16 -1.87
C ALA A 89 -13.00 9.14 -2.32
N SER A 90 -13.17 9.40 -3.62
CA SER A 90 -14.31 10.20 -4.10
C SER A 90 -15.52 9.31 -4.43
N ASP A 91 -16.71 9.80 -4.08
CA ASP A 91 -17.99 9.11 -4.32
C ASP A 91 -18.12 8.61 -5.77
N GLU A 92 -17.63 9.37 -6.74
CA GLU A 92 -17.69 8.99 -8.16
C GLU A 92 -16.80 7.79 -8.50
N ARG A 93 -15.64 7.66 -7.85
CA ARG A 93 -14.70 6.56 -8.10
C ARG A 93 -15.17 5.27 -7.43
N ILE A 94 -15.66 5.35 -6.18
CA ILE A 94 -16.34 4.22 -5.53
C ILE A 94 -17.53 3.74 -6.37
N LYS A 95 -18.37 4.65 -6.88
CA LYS A 95 -19.48 4.28 -7.76
C LYS A 95 -19.05 3.54 -9.02
N ALA A 96 -17.95 3.98 -9.65
CA ALA A 96 -17.40 3.29 -10.82
C ALA A 96 -16.88 1.88 -10.48
N VAL A 97 -16.26 1.69 -9.30
CA VAL A 97 -15.88 0.36 -8.80
C VAL A 97 -17.10 -0.50 -8.52
N ARG A 98 -18.13 0.03 -7.85
CA ARG A 98 -19.37 -0.70 -7.58
C ARG A 98 -20.07 -1.12 -8.87
N GLN A 99 -20.08 -0.27 -9.90
CA GLN A 99 -20.59 -0.64 -11.22
C GLN A 99 -19.80 -1.77 -11.88
N MET A 100 -18.47 -1.78 -11.73
CA MET A 100 -17.62 -2.88 -12.19
C MET A 100 -17.91 -4.18 -11.43
N ILE A 101 -18.09 -4.12 -10.10
CA ILE A 101 -18.42 -5.27 -9.25
C ILE A 101 -19.79 -5.86 -9.62
N MET A 102 -20.77 -4.98 -9.85
CA MET A 102 -22.14 -5.34 -10.17
C MET A 102 -22.37 -5.70 -11.65
N ALA A 103 -21.36 -5.50 -12.52
CA ALA A 103 -21.50 -5.76 -13.94
C ALA A 103 -21.83 -7.25 -14.23
N PRO A 104 -22.96 -7.55 -14.91
CA PRO A 104 -23.39 -8.92 -15.18
C PRO A 104 -22.60 -9.56 -16.33
N THR A 105 -21.96 -8.76 -17.19
CA THR A 105 -21.16 -9.24 -18.33
C THR A 105 -19.77 -8.61 -18.36
N VAL A 106 -18.86 -9.22 -19.11
CA VAL A 106 -17.49 -8.71 -19.28
C VAL A 106 -17.49 -7.35 -20.00
N GLU A 107 -18.41 -7.15 -20.95
CA GLU A 107 -18.53 -5.90 -21.70
C GLU A 107 -18.92 -4.73 -20.79
N LEU A 108 -19.91 -4.94 -19.90
CA LEU A 108 -20.31 -3.92 -18.93
C LEU A 108 -19.22 -3.68 -17.87
N ARG A 109 -18.47 -4.72 -17.49
CA ARG A 109 -17.32 -4.56 -16.61
C ARG A 109 -16.23 -3.73 -17.28
N GLN A 110 -15.95 -3.97 -18.55
CA GLN A 110 -15.01 -3.18 -19.34
C GLN A 110 -15.44 -1.72 -19.42
N GLN A 111 -16.73 -1.43 -19.65
CA GLN A 111 -17.24 -0.06 -19.65
C GLN A 111 -17.04 0.63 -18.30
N ALA A 112 -17.26 -0.07 -17.18
CA ALA A 112 -16.99 0.47 -15.86
C ALA A 112 -15.48 0.71 -15.62
N LEU A 113 -14.63 -0.20 -16.10
CA LEU A 113 -13.17 -0.06 -16.06
C LEU A 113 -12.66 1.10 -16.92
N ASP A 114 -13.24 1.33 -18.09
CA ASP A 114 -12.89 2.46 -18.96
C ASP A 114 -13.19 3.80 -18.29
N ARG A 115 -14.17 3.85 -17.37
CA ARG A 115 -14.43 5.02 -16.53
C ARG A 115 -13.41 5.19 -15.40
N LEU A 116 -12.83 4.10 -14.91
CA LEU A 116 -11.77 4.12 -13.90
C LEU A 116 -10.40 4.50 -14.48
N LEU A 117 -10.15 4.13 -15.74
CA LEU A 117 -8.90 4.40 -16.44
C LEU A 117 -8.42 5.86 -16.37
N PRO A 118 -9.23 6.89 -16.72
CA PRO A 118 -8.76 8.28 -16.67
C PRO A 118 -8.41 8.75 -15.26
N TYR A 119 -9.11 8.25 -14.23
CA TYR A 119 -8.79 8.57 -12.84
C TYR A 119 -7.42 8.00 -12.45
N GLN A 120 -7.21 6.69 -12.66
CA GLN A 120 -5.93 6.06 -12.31
C GLN A 120 -4.78 6.67 -13.11
N ARG A 121 -4.97 6.91 -14.42
CA ARG A 121 -3.95 7.55 -15.26
C ARG A 121 -3.58 8.92 -14.71
N SER A 122 -4.56 9.78 -14.42
CA SER A 122 -4.32 11.12 -13.87
C SER A 122 -3.54 11.08 -12.55
N ASP A 123 -3.90 10.16 -11.67
CA ASP A 123 -3.23 10.02 -10.37
C ASP A 123 -1.77 9.55 -10.56
N PHE A 124 -1.53 8.56 -11.43
CA PHE A 124 -0.18 8.10 -11.76
C PHE A 124 0.67 9.20 -12.41
N GLU A 125 0.10 10.06 -13.25
CA GLU A 125 0.81 11.23 -13.78
C GLU A 125 1.27 12.17 -12.64
N GLY A 126 0.40 12.43 -11.66
CA GLY A 126 0.74 13.22 -10.48
C GLY A 126 1.86 12.60 -9.66
N ILE A 127 1.80 11.30 -9.43
CA ILE A 127 2.82 10.54 -8.69
C ILE A 127 4.16 10.55 -9.42
N PHE A 128 4.18 10.23 -10.72
CA PHE A 128 5.41 10.23 -11.50
C PHE A 128 6.05 11.61 -11.57
N ARG A 129 5.24 12.67 -11.64
CA ARG A 129 5.74 14.05 -11.57
C ARG A 129 6.41 14.35 -10.22
N ALA A 130 5.81 13.90 -9.12
CA ALA A 130 6.38 14.09 -7.79
C ALA A 130 7.68 13.28 -7.58
N MET A 131 7.81 12.16 -8.27
CA MET A 131 8.93 11.22 -8.15
C MET A 131 9.93 11.31 -9.32
N ASP A 132 10.09 12.49 -9.93
CA ASP A 132 10.99 12.70 -11.06
C ASP A 132 12.41 12.21 -10.75
N GLY A 133 12.91 11.27 -11.56
CA GLY A 133 14.23 10.68 -11.41
C GLY A 133 14.30 9.50 -10.43
N LEU A 134 13.20 9.12 -9.79
CA LEU A 134 13.13 8.06 -8.79
C LEU A 134 12.27 6.87 -9.25
N SER A 135 12.55 5.68 -8.72
CA SER A 135 11.75 4.48 -8.98
C SER A 135 10.42 4.54 -8.23
N VAL A 136 9.32 4.19 -8.92
CA VAL A 136 7.97 4.13 -8.32
C VAL A 136 7.43 2.73 -8.44
N THR A 137 7.23 2.05 -7.31
CA THR A 137 6.69 0.69 -7.25
C THR A 137 5.19 0.69 -7.00
N ILE A 138 4.41 0.31 -8.02
CA ILE A 138 2.95 0.33 -8.01
C ILE A 138 2.43 -1.08 -7.79
N ARG A 139 1.70 -1.29 -6.69
CA ARG A 139 1.04 -2.56 -6.40
C ARG A 139 -0.30 -2.62 -7.12
N LEU A 140 -0.59 -3.74 -7.78
CA LEU A 140 -1.90 -3.99 -8.39
C LEU A 140 -3.00 -4.15 -7.32
N LEU A 141 -4.25 -4.17 -7.76
CA LEU A 141 -5.41 -4.29 -6.88
C LEU A 141 -5.27 -5.52 -5.97
N ASP A 142 -5.37 -5.25 -4.67
CA ASP A 142 -5.15 -6.22 -3.61
C ASP A 142 -6.41 -6.53 -2.78
N PRO A 143 -7.25 -5.56 -2.34
CA PRO A 143 -8.36 -5.88 -1.45
C PRO A 143 -9.44 -6.74 -2.14
N PRO A 144 -10.16 -7.57 -1.38
CA PRO A 144 -11.34 -8.28 -1.87
C PRO A 144 -12.45 -7.29 -2.26
N LEU A 145 -13.29 -7.70 -3.20
CA LEU A 145 -14.30 -6.81 -3.78
C LEU A 145 -15.38 -6.35 -2.79
N HIS A 146 -15.64 -7.11 -1.72
CA HIS A 146 -16.64 -6.73 -0.72
C HIS A 146 -16.25 -5.49 0.09
N GLU A 147 -14.97 -5.13 0.18
CA GLU A 147 -14.52 -3.90 0.84
C GLU A 147 -14.98 -2.62 0.11
N PHE A 148 -15.44 -2.73 -1.13
CA PHE A 148 -15.98 -1.59 -1.91
C PHE A 148 -17.50 -1.46 -1.84
N LEU A 149 -18.17 -2.42 -1.21
CA LEU A 149 -19.63 -2.36 -1.04
C LEU A 149 -19.99 -1.30 0.02
N PRO A 150 -21.18 -0.70 -0.06
CA PRO A 150 -21.67 0.15 1.03
C PRO A 150 -21.68 -0.60 2.37
N GLU A 151 -21.45 0.13 3.45
CA GLU A 151 -21.64 -0.36 4.81
C GLU A 151 -23.07 -0.10 5.28
N GLY A 152 -23.62 -0.95 6.15
CA GLY A 152 -24.96 -0.79 6.70
C GLY A 152 -25.71 -2.10 6.86
N ASN A 153 -27.03 -2.00 7.06
CA ASN A 153 -27.88 -3.19 6.97
C ASN A 153 -28.05 -3.61 5.50
N VAL A 154 -28.37 -4.88 5.27
CA VAL A 154 -28.44 -5.47 3.92
C VAL A 154 -29.47 -4.73 3.06
N GLU A 155 -30.57 -4.27 3.64
CA GLU A 155 -31.61 -3.53 2.92
C GLU A 155 -31.14 -2.17 2.41
N GLU A 156 -30.32 -1.46 3.18
CA GLU A 156 -29.69 -0.19 2.79
C GLU A 156 -28.64 -0.40 1.71
N ILE A 157 -27.75 -1.39 1.90
CA ILE A 157 -26.70 -1.74 0.93
C ILE A 157 -27.31 -2.08 -0.42
N VAL A 158 -28.34 -2.94 -0.46
CA VAL A 158 -29.04 -3.32 -1.69
C VAL A 158 -29.67 -2.10 -2.35
N ARG A 159 -30.34 -1.24 -1.58
CA ARG A 159 -31.00 -0.03 -2.11
C ARG A 159 -29.99 0.91 -2.76
N GLU A 160 -28.85 1.14 -2.11
CA GLU A 160 -27.78 1.99 -2.62
C GLU A 160 -27.16 1.40 -3.89
N LEU A 161 -26.80 0.12 -3.88
CA LEU A 161 -26.23 -0.55 -5.05
C LEU A 161 -27.19 -0.53 -6.25
N CYS A 162 -28.48 -0.81 -6.05
CA CYS A 162 -29.48 -0.72 -7.11
C CYS A 162 -29.55 0.70 -7.70
N SER A 163 -29.52 1.73 -6.84
CA SER A 163 -29.55 3.13 -7.28
C SER A 163 -28.31 3.54 -8.06
N GLU A 164 -27.13 3.01 -7.72
CA GLU A 164 -25.86 3.40 -8.34
C GLU A 164 -25.54 2.63 -9.61
N THR A 165 -26.02 1.39 -9.70
CA THR A 165 -25.61 0.45 -10.75
C THR A 165 -26.74 0.08 -11.71
N GLY A 166 -27.99 0.33 -11.34
CA GLY A 166 -29.17 -0.10 -12.10
C GLY A 166 -29.45 -1.60 -11.99
N ALA A 167 -28.72 -2.33 -11.14
CA ALA A 167 -29.02 -3.73 -10.85
C ALA A 167 -30.39 -3.87 -10.16
N ASN A 168 -31.10 -4.97 -10.42
CA ASN A 168 -32.29 -5.30 -9.65
C ASN A 168 -31.92 -5.82 -8.24
N GLN A 169 -32.89 -5.85 -7.32
CA GLN A 169 -32.64 -6.20 -5.92
C GLN A 169 -32.15 -7.65 -5.75
N GLU A 170 -32.64 -8.57 -6.58
CA GLU A 170 -32.26 -9.99 -6.52
C GLU A 170 -30.79 -10.19 -6.93
N ASP A 171 -30.37 -9.57 -8.04
CA ASP A 171 -28.98 -9.60 -8.51
C ASP A 171 -28.03 -8.91 -7.53
N ALA A 172 -28.46 -7.79 -6.92
CA ALA A 172 -27.70 -7.09 -5.89
C ALA A 172 -27.45 -7.98 -4.67
N LEU A 173 -28.52 -8.60 -4.13
CA LEU A 173 -28.41 -9.49 -2.98
C LEU A 173 -27.55 -10.72 -3.30
N ALA A 174 -27.80 -11.37 -4.44
CA ALA A 174 -27.02 -12.53 -4.88
C ALA A 174 -25.54 -12.20 -5.09
N ARG A 175 -25.21 -10.96 -5.53
CA ARG A 175 -23.83 -10.53 -5.64
C ARG A 175 -23.19 -10.32 -4.28
N ILE A 176 -23.87 -9.63 -3.36
CA ILE A 176 -23.37 -9.41 -1.98
C ILE A 176 -23.08 -10.76 -1.32
N GLU A 177 -24.01 -11.71 -1.38
CA GLU A 177 -23.83 -13.04 -0.81
C GLU A 177 -22.65 -13.79 -1.43
N LYS A 178 -22.48 -13.70 -2.75
CA LYS A 178 -21.35 -14.34 -3.45
C LYS A 178 -20.00 -13.73 -3.10
N LEU A 179 -19.96 -12.43 -2.79
CA LEU A 179 -18.74 -11.72 -2.43
C LEU A 179 -18.42 -11.81 -0.93
N SER A 180 -19.38 -12.26 -0.12
CA SER A 180 -19.19 -12.50 1.30
C SER A 180 -18.23 -13.66 1.51
N GLU A 181 -17.25 -13.46 2.38
CA GLU A 181 -16.23 -14.45 2.70
C GLU A 181 -16.10 -14.63 4.21
N VAL A 182 -15.88 -15.86 4.65
CA VAL A 182 -15.67 -16.17 6.07
C VAL A 182 -14.34 -15.61 6.56
N ASN A 183 -13.29 -15.66 5.72
CA ASN A 183 -11.95 -15.16 6.04
C ASN A 183 -11.41 -14.29 4.87
N PRO A 184 -11.85 -13.02 4.76
CA PRO A 184 -11.46 -12.12 3.67
C PRO A 184 -9.95 -12.00 3.41
N MET A 185 -9.14 -12.03 4.46
CA MET A 185 -7.68 -11.92 4.36
C MET A 185 -7.07 -13.04 3.49
N LEU A 186 -7.66 -14.24 3.51
CA LEU A 186 -7.20 -15.39 2.72
C LEU A 186 -8.07 -15.66 1.48
N GLY A 187 -8.98 -14.74 1.16
CA GLY A 187 -10.05 -14.93 0.19
C GLY A 187 -9.71 -14.57 -1.25
N PHE A 188 -10.73 -14.12 -1.97
CA PHE A 188 -10.73 -13.84 -3.39
C PHE A 188 -10.23 -12.42 -3.70
N ARG A 189 -8.91 -12.26 -3.62
CA ARG A 189 -8.23 -10.97 -3.66
C ARG A 189 -6.85 -11.08 -4.36
N GLY A 190 -6.14 -9.97 -4.49
CA GLY A 190 -4.77 -9.94 -5.07
C GLY A 190 -4.65 -10.58 -6.46
N CYS A 191 -3.57 -11.34 -6.70
CA CYS A 191 -3.36 -11.99 -8.00
C CYS A 191 -4.49 -12.95 -8.41
N ARG A 192 -5.21 -13.56 -7.45
CA ARG A 192 -6.33 -14.48 -7.74
C ARG A 192 -7.46 -13.74 -8.45
N LEU A 193 -7.73 -12.52 -8.00
CA LEU A 193 -8.71 -11.63 -8.61
C LEU A 193 -8.24 -11.18 -10.00
N GLY A 194 -6.97 -10.78 -10.13
CA GLY A 194 -6.38 -10.38 -11.42
C GLY A 194 -6.31 -11.51 -12.45
N ILE A 195 -6.14 -12.76 -12.02
CA ILE A 195 -6.18 -13.94 -12.90
C ILE A 195 -7.61 -14.24 -13.35
N SER A 196 -8.57 -14.14 -12.43
CA SER A 196 -9.98 -14.46 -12.72
C SER A 196 -10.68 -13.38 -13.56
N TYR A 197 -10.24 -12.13 -13.40
CA TYR A 197 -10.73 -10.96 -14.13
C TYR A 197 -9.53 -10.19 -14.71
N PRO A 198 -8.90 -10.69 -15.78
CA PRO A 198 -7.68 -10.12 -16.36
C PRO A 198 -7.85 -8.65 -16.77
N GLU A 199 -9.03 -8.24 -17.20
CA GLU A 199 -9.37 -6.86 -17.55
C GLU A 199 -9.09 -5.85 -16.42
N LEU A 200 -9.11 -6.28 -15.15
CA LEU A 200 -8.69 -5.46 -14.02
C LEU A 200 -7.20 -5.11 -14.14
N THR A 201 -6.37 -6.13 -14.32
CA THR A 201 -4.92 -5.96 -14.47
C THR A 201 -4.59 -5.20 -15.75
N GLU A 202 -5.32 -5.46 -16.83
CA GLU A 202 -5.12 -4.75 -18.09
C GLU A 202 -5.38 -3.25 -17.96
N MET A 203 -6.49 -2.87 -17.33
CA MET A 203 -6.82 -1.45 -17.10
C MET A 203 -5.76 -0.76 -16.25
N GLN A 204 -5.31 -1.38 -15.15
CA GLN A 204 -4.28 -0.80 -14.28
C GLN A 204 -2.93 -0.68 -14.99
N ALA A 205 -2.47 -1.74 -15.66
CA ALA A 205 -1.23 -1.71 -16.42
C ALA A 205 -1.28 -0.64 -17.52
N ARG A 206 -2.41 -0.53 -18.22
CA ARG A 206 -2.64 0.52 -19.23
C ARG A 206 -2.54 1.91 -18.61
N ALA A 207 -3.23 2.16 -17.49
CA ALA A 207 -3.18 3.44 -16.78
C ALA A 207 -1.75 3.84 -16.40
N ILE A 208 -0.97 2.89 -15.87
CA ILE A 208 0.43 3.07 -15.48
C ILE A 208 1.29 3.47 -16.68
N PHE A 209 1.22 2.71 -17.78
CA PHE A 209 2.08 2.95 -18.95
C PHE A 209 1.68 4.21 -19.73
N GLU A 210 0.38 4.49 -19.87
CA GLU A 210 -0.08 5.73 -20.50
C GLU A 210 0.38 6.96 -19.71
N ALA A 211 0.24 6.94 -18.37
CA ALA A 211 0.71 8.01 -17.50
C ALA A 211 2.24 8.19 -17.56
N ALA A 212 2.98 7.09 -17.54
CA ALA A 212 4.43 7.13 -17.59
C ALA A 212 4.93 7.73 -18.91
N ILE A 213 4.34 7.37 -20.05
CA ILE A 213 4.67 7.98 -21.35
C ILE A 213 4.28 9.45 -21.39
N ALA A 214 3.10 9.80 -20.89
CA ALA A 214 2.63 11.18 -20.84
C ALA A 214 3.61 12.08 -20.07
N MET A 215 4.08 11.64 -18.91
CA MET A 215 5.07 12.37 -18.10
C MET A 215 6.46 12.38 -18.75
N THR A 216 6.88 11.27 -19.38
CA THR A 216 8.15 11.23 -20.12
C THR A 216 8.15 12.19 -21.31
N ASN A 217 6.99 12.43 -21.96
CA ASN A 217 6.86 13.42 -23.03
C ASN A 217 6.93 14.87 -22.52
N GLN A 218 6.71 15.08 -21.22
CA GLN A 218 6.87 16.38 -20.54
C GLN A 218 8.27 16.56 -19.95
N GLY A 219 9.20 15.63 -20.18
CA GLY A 219 10.58 15.69 -19.70
C GLY A 219 10.83 15.10 -18.31
N VAL A 220 9.81 14.52 -17.67
CA VAL A 220 9.95 13.82 -16.38
C VAL A 220 10.66 12.48 -16.60
N GLN A 221 11.63 12.14 -15.75
CA GLN A 221 12.30 10.84 -15.76
C GLN A 221 11.48 9.83 -14.96
N VAL A 222 10.85 8.88 -15.66
CA VAL A 222 9.93 7.92 -15.05
C VAL A 222 10.52 6.51 -15.04
N PHE A 223 10.54 5.86 -13.88
CA PHE A 223 11.03 4.49 -13.70
C PHE A 223 9.95 3.61 -13.01
N PRO A 224 8.95 3.14 -13.75
CA PRO A 224 7.84 2.39 -13.17
C PRO A 224 8.23 0.93 -12.87
N GLU A 225 7.89 0.48 -11.66
CA GLU A 225 7.98 -0.91 -11.23
C GLU A 225 6.56 -1.41 -10.90
N ILE A 226 6.11 -2.51 -11.50
CA ILE A 226 4.75 -3.06 -11.30
C ILE A 226 4.85 -4.30 -10.43
N MET A 227 4.09 -4.33 -9.34
CA MET A 227 4.16 -5.38 -8.34
C MET A 227 2.84 -6.16 -8.24
N VAL A 228 2.94 -7.47 -8.41
CA VAL A 228 1.81 -8.41 -8.28
C VAL A 228 1.69 -8.86 -6.81
N PRO A 229 0.55 -8.60 -6.13
CA PRO A 229 0.30 -9.00 -4.74
C PRO A 229 -0.15 -10.47 -4.63
N LEU A 230 0.02 -11.02 -3.43
CA LEU A 230 -0.53 -12.30 -2.95
C LEU A 230 -0.16 -13.54 -3.75
N VAL A 231 0.97 -13.50 -4.46
CA VAL A 231 1.50 -14.61 -5.24
C VAL A 231 1.92 -15.74 -4.30
N GLY A 232 1.49 -16.98 -4.60
CA GLY A 232 1.93 -18.19 -3.91
C GLY A 232 2.68 -19.17 -4.80
N THR A 233 2.61 -19.00 -6.12
CA THR A 233 3.17 -19.90 -7.14
C THR A 233 3.84 -19.11 -8.27
N PRO A 234 4.87 -19.67 -8.94
CA PRO A 234 5.47 -19.03 -10.11
C PRO A 234 4.49 -18.92 -11.29
N GLN A 235 3.50 -19.81 -11.38
CA GLN A 235 2.48 -19.77 -12.44
C GLN A 235 1.51 -18.59 -12.27
N GLU A 236 1.08 -18.28 -11.05
CA GLU A 236 0.26 -17.09 -10.77
C GLU A 236 1.02 -15.82 -11.19
N LEU A 237 2.30 -15.72 -10.85
CA LEU A 237 3.12 -14.58 -11.27
C LEU A 237 3.31 -14.55 -12.78
N GLY A 238 3.67 -15.68 -13.40
CA GLY A 238 3.87 -15.79 -14.84
C GLY A 238 2.64 -15.36 -15.65
N HIS A 239 1.44 -15.72 -15.20
CA HIS A 239 0.18 -15.26 -15.80
C HIS A 239 0.09 -13.73 -15.82
N GLN A 240 0.27 -13.11 -14.65
CA GLN A 240 0.17 -11.65 -14.52
C GLN A 240 1.30 -10.93 -15.27
N VAL A 241 2.54 -11.45 -15.23
CA VAL A 241 3.67 -10.90 -15.99
C VAL A 241 3.38 -10.90 -17.49
N ALA A 242 2.89 -12.01 -18.04
CA ALA A 242 2.56 -12.12 -19.46
C ALA A 242 1.51 -11.08 -19.87
N LEU A 243 0.46 -10.93 -19.06
CA LEU A 243 -0.61 -9.95 -19.29
C LEU A 243 -0.10 -8.51 -19.25
N ILE A 244 0.70 -8.16 -18.24
CA ILE A 244 1.28 -6.81 -18.09
C ILE A 244 2.21 -6.49 -19.28
N ARG A 245 3.06 -7.44 -19.71
CA ARG A 245 3.94 -7.25 -20.87
C ARG A 245 3.15 -7.09 -22.18
N GLN A 246 2.07 -7.85 -22.35
CA GLN A 246 1.17 -7.69 -23.50
C GLN A 246 0.59 -6.26 -23.55
N VAL A 247 0.09 -5.76 -22.42
CA VAL A 247 -0.49 -4.41 -22.34
C VAL A 247 0.56 -3.34 -22.56
N ALA A 248 1.75 -3.48 -21.97
CA ALA A 248 2.89 -2.59 -22.21
C ALA A 248 3.18 -2.45 -23.71
N ASN A 249 3.31 -3.57 -24.42
CA ASN A 249 3.57 -3.58 -25.86
C ASN A 249 2.46 -2.88 -26.67
N LYS A 250 1.19 -3.11 -26.31
CA LYS A 250 0.05 -2.43 -26.97
C LYS A 250 0.12 -0.92 -26.78
N VAL A 251 0.37 -0.45 -25.55
CA VAL A 251 0.49 0.99 -25.23
C VAL A 251 1.72 1.61 -25.91
N PHE A 252 2.86 0.93 -25.90
CA PHE A 252 4.08 1.44 -26.54
C PHE A 252 3.92 1.56 -28.05
N THR A 253 3.25 0.59 -28.67
CA THR A 253 2.95 0.61 -30.10
C THR A 253 1.99 1.74 -30.43
N SER A 254 0.90 1.92 -29.66
CA SER A 254 -0.10 2.94 -29.93
C SER A 254 0.42 4.37 -29.70
N MET A 255 1.32 4.55 -28.73
CA MET A 255 1.90 5.86 -28.40
C MET A 255 3.23 6.15 -29.10
N GLY A 256 3.78 5.18 -29.86
CA GLY A 256 5.03 5.33 -30.61
C GLY A 256 6.27 5.56 -29.73
N LYS A 257 6.23 5.15 -28.46
CA LYS A 257 7.33 5.35 -27.51
C LYS A 257 7.41 4.18 -26.54
N THR A 258 8.64 3.75 -26.27
CA THR A 258 8.95 2.70 -25.28
C THR A 258 9.69 3.33 -24.11
N ILE A 259 9.37 2.87 -22.91
CA ILE A 259 10.08 3.21 -21.67
C ILE A 259 10.55 1.94 -20.97
N GLY A 260 11.62 2.03 -20.19
CA GLY A 260 12.05 0.94 -19.32
C GLY A 260 11.07 0.76 -18.15
N TYR A 261 10.83 -0.48 -17.74
CA TYR A 261 9.99 -0.81 -16.60
C TYR A 261 10.42 -2.16 -16.02
N LYS A 262 10.03 -2.46 -14.79
CA LYS A 262 10.25 -3.78 -14.16
C LYS A 262 8.93 -4.37 -13.69
N ILE A 263 8.82 -5.70 -13.72
CA ILE A 263 7.72 -6.41 -13.05
C ILE A 263 8.29 -7.29 -11.95
N GLY A 264 7.71 -7.20 -10.77
CA GLY A 264 8.10 -7.97 -9.59
C GLY A 264 6.89 -8.43 -8.81
N THR A 265 7.13 -8.94 -7.61
CA THR A 265 6.06 -9.51 -6.79
C THR A 265 6.26 -9.22 -5.31
N MET A 266 5.15 -9.22 -4.59
CA MET A 266 5.16 -9.23 -3.15
C MET A 266 5.44 -10.64 -2.64
N ILE A 267 6.38 -10.78 -1.70
CA ILE A 267 6.62 -12.03 -0.97
C ILE A 267 5.91 -11.90 0.39
N GLU A 268 4.67 -12.36 0.42
CA GLU A 268 3.77 -12.25 1.56
C GLU A 268 3.00 -13.53 1.87
N ILE A 269 3.08 -14.53 0.99
CA ILE A 269 2.60 -15.89 1.24
C ILE A 269 3.80 -16.76 1.68
N PRO A 270 3.71 -17.53 2.79
CA PRO A 270 4.81 -18.41 3.20
C PRO A 270 5.28 -19.36 2.09
N ARG A 271 4.35 -19.89 1.28
CA ARG A 271 4.69 -20.71 0.10
C ARG A 271 5.59 -19.98 -0.88
N ALA A 272 5.38 -18.68 -1.13
CA ALA A 272 6.22 -17.91 -2.04
C ALA A 272 7.66 -17.81 -1.55
N ALA A 273 7.87 -17.69 -0.24
CA ALA A 273 9.21 -17.74 0.34
C ALA A 273 9.87 -19.13 0.17
N LEU A 274 9.08 -20.20 0.25
CA LEU A 274 9.56 -21.57 0.09
C LEU A 274 9.93 -21.91 -1.37
N VAL A 275 9.30 -21.32 -2.38
CA VAL A 275 9.60 -21.55 -3.81
C VAL A 275 10.16 -20.32 -4.51
N ALA A 276 10.86 -19.47 -3.75
CA ALA A 276 11.32 -18.16 -4.19
C ALA A 276 12.32 -18.20 -5.37
N ASP A 277 13.04 -19.30 -5.54
CA ASP A 277 13.90 -19.56 -6.70
C ASP A 277 13.11 -19.60 -8.00
N GLU A 278 12.01 -20.37 -8.04
CA GLU A 278 11.14 -20.45 -9.23
C GLU A 278 10.41 -19.12 -9.49
N ILE A 279 9.98 -18.42 -8.43
CA ILE A 279 9.32 -17.12 -8.56
C ILE A 279 10.29 -16.07 -9.13
N ALA A 280 11.57 -16.11 -8.74
CA ALA A 280 12.59 -15.17 -9.22
C ALA A 280 12.93 -15.33 -10.71
N GLU A 281 12.59 -16.45 -11.34
CA GLU A 281 12.68 -16.59 -12.80
C GLU A 281 11.77 -15.58 -13.51
N GLN A 282 10.60 -15.30 -12.94
CA GLN A 282 9.61 -14.37 -13.50
C GLN A 282 9.74 -12.95 -12.92
N ALA A 283 10.12 -12.82 -11.64
CA ALA A 283 10.20 -11.54 -10.94
C ALA A 283 11.55 -10.84 -11.13
N GLU A 284 11.51 -9.54 -11.43
CA GLU A 284 12.70 -8.68 -11.50
C GLU A 284 13.04 -8.02 -10.16
N PHE A 285 12.10 -8.06 -9.21
CA PHE A 285 12.30 -7.66 -7.81
C PHE A 285 11.32 -8.36 -6.88
N PHE A 286 11.70 -8.47 -5.60
CA PHE A 286 10.84 -8.87 -4.49
C PHE A 286 10.60 -7.70 -3.55
N SER A 287 9.38 -7.59 -3.05
CA SER A 287 9.04 -6.75 -1.90
C SER A 287 8.39 -7.61 -0.85
N PHE A 288 8.98 -7.75 0.34
CA PHE A 288 8.32 -8.48 1.42
C PHE A 288 7.10 -7.68 1.90
N GLY A 289 5.94 -8.33 1.92
CA GLY A 289 4.74 -7.83 2.59
C GLY A 289 4.66 -8.46 3.98
N THR A 290 5.49 -7.98 4.91
CA THR A 290 5.66 -8.68 6.20
C THR A 290 4.42 -8.68 7.07
N ASN A 291 3.46 -7.79 6.84
CA ASN A 291 2.21 -7.79 7.62
C ASN A 291 1.43 -9.08 7.34
N ASP A 292 1.14 -9.36 6.07
CA ASP A 292 0.48 -10.59 5.63
C ASP A 292 1.37 -11.83 5.86
N LEU A 293 2.69 -11.71 5.65
CA LEU A 293 3.62 -12.81 5.94
C LEU A 293 3.60 -13.18 7.44
N THR A 294 3.60 -12.20 8.34
CA THR A 294 3.44 -12.42 9.78
C THR A 294 2.10 -13.06 10.08
N GLN A 295 1.00 -12.54 9.52
CA GLN A 295 -0.33 -13.12 9.71
C GLN A 295 -0.36 -14.61 9.36
N MET A 296 0.16 -14.98 8.20
CA MET A 296 0.13 -16.37 7.73
C MET A 296 1.14 -17.27 8.43
N THR A 297 2.27 -16.73 8.89
CA THR A 297 3.29 -17.51 9.60
C THR A 297 2.85 -17.82 11.02
N PHE A 298 2.24 -16.85 11.72
CA PHE A 298 1.72 -17.04 13.07
C PHE A 298 0.32 -17.67 13.11
N GLY A 299 -0.43 -17.57 12.01
CA GLY A 299 -1.87 -17.87 12.01
C GLY A 299 -2.68 -16.80 12.76
N TYR A 300 -2.23 -15.55 12.70
CA TYR A 300 -2.82 -14.42 13.44
C TYR A 300 -3.62 -13.53 12.49
N SER A 301 -4.90 -13.31 12.81
CA SER A 301 -5.72 -12.29 12.14
C SER A 301 -5.42 -10.92 12.76
N ARG A 302 -4.90 -9.99 11.97
CA ARG A 302 -4.52 -8.65 12.46
C ARG A 302 -5.70 -7.87 13.04
N ASP A 303 -6.91 -8.13 12.55
CA ASP A 303 -8.13 -7.49 13.05
C ASP A 303 -8.61 -8.09 14.39
N ASP A 304 -8.13 -9.28 14.75
CA ASP A 304 -8.57 -10.02 15.94
C ASP A 304 -7.51 -10.13 17.04
N VAL A 305 -6.24 -9.90 16.72
CA VAL A 305 -5.11 -10.13 17.65
C VAL A 305 -5.16 -9.26 18.91
N GLY A 306 -5.82 -8.10 18.86
CA GLY A 306 -6.01 -7.22 20.01
C GLY A 306 -6.72 -7.90 21.19
N LYS A 307 -7.45 -9.00 20.95
CA LYS A 307 -8.14 -9.80 21.98
C LYS A 307 -7.19 -10.61 22.86
N PHE A 308 -5.98 -10.95 22.39
CA PHE A 308 -5.08 -11.86 23.12
C PHE A 308 -3.62 -11.43 23.19
N ILE A 309 -3.12 -10.59 22.26
CA ILE A 309 -1.72 -10.13 22.28
C ILE A 309 -1.31 -9.48 23.60
N PRO A 310 -2.12 -8.59 24.23
CA PRO A 310 -1.77 -8.03 25.53
C PRO A 310 -1.56 -9.09 26.63
N ILE A 311 -2.33 -10.17 26.59
CA ILE A 311 -2.21 -11.30 27.52
C ILE A 311 -0.90 -12.06 27.27
N TYR A 312 -0.56 -12.30 25.99
CA TYR A 312 0.67 -13.01 25.60
C TYR A 312 1.92 -12.23 26.01
N LEU A 313 1.90 -10.91 25.85
CA LEU A 313 2.98 -10.02 26.30
C LEU A 313 3.11 -10.04 27.83
N ALA A 314 2.00 -9.91 28.56
CA ALA A 314 2.01 -9.91 30.03
C ALA A 314 2.49 -11.25 30.63
N GLN A 315 2.25 -12.36 29.94
CA GLN A 315 2.70 -13.70 30.35
C GLN A 315 4.10 -14.07 29.83
N GLY A 316 4.74 -13.20 29.04
CA GLY A 316 6.04 -13.48 28.43
C GLY A 316 6.02 -14.59 27.36
N ILE A 317 4.85 -14.92 26.81
CA ILE A 317 4.71 -15.84 25.67
C ILE A 317 5.28 -15.19 24.41
N LEU A 318 5.00 -13.89 24.24
CA LEU A 318 5.62 -13.04 23.23
C LEU A 318 6.45 -11.96 23.93
N GLN A 319 7.60 -11.64 23.37
CA GLN A 319 8.44 -10.53 23.85
C GLN A 319 7.97 -9.19 23.28
N HIS A 320 7.46 -9.20 22.05
CA HIS A 320 6.98 -8.03 21.31
C HIS A 320 5.75 -8.40 20.50
N ASP A 321 4.94 -7.41 20.10
CA ASP A 321 3.91 -7.60 19.10
C ASP A 321 4.58 -7.89 17.73
N PRO A 322 4.33 -9.05 17.11
CA PRO A 322 4.99 -9.45 15.87
C PRO A 322 4.55 -8.63 14.64
N PHE A 323 3.53 -7.76 14.76
CA PHE A 323 3.13 -6.79 13.74
C PHE A 323 3.83 -5.44 13.87
N GLU A 324 4.43 -5.15 15.04
CA GLU A 324 5.22 -3.94 15.26
C GLU A 324 6.71 -4.20 15.08
N VAL A 325 7.20 -5.30 15.67
CA VAL A 325 8.59 -5.74 15.64
C VAL A 325 8.67 -7.07 14.89
N LEU A 326 9.49 -7.13 13.84
CA LEU A 326 9.64 -8.33 13.03
C LEU A 326 10.08 -9.51 13.91
N ASP A 327 9.31 -10.60 13.89
CA ASP A 327 9.76 -11.89 14.41
C ASP A 327 10.93 -12.41 13.58
N GLN A 328 12.14 -12.21 14.07
CA GLN A 328 13.35 -12.59 13.35
C GLN A 328 13.56 -14.12 13.29
N ARG A 329 12.91 -14.91 14.17
CA ARG A 329 13.16 -16.35 14.27
C ARG A 329 12.19 -17.19 13.45
N GLY A 330 10.95 -16.76 13.26
CA GLY A 330 9.99 -17.39 12.38
C GLY A 330 9.91 -16.66 11.05
N VAL A 331 9.27 -15.49 11.04
CA VAL A 331 9.05 -14.68 9.81
C VAL A 331 10.38 -14.30 9.15
N GLY A 332 11.37 -13.90 9.94
CA GLY A 332 12.71 -13.55 9.47
C GLY A 332 13.43 -14.70 8.76
N GLU A 333 13.18 -15.96 9.13
CA GLU A 333 13.77 -17.11 8.42
C GLU A 333 13.16 -17.29 7.03
N LEU A 334 11.86 -17.01 6.86
CA LEU A 334 11.23 -16.97 5.53
C LEU A 334 11.82 -15.84 4.68
N VAL A 335 12.07 -14.67 5.28
CA VAL A 335 12.71 -13.54 4.60
C VAL A 335 14.12 -13.90 4.12
N LYS A 336 14.95 -14.50 4.98
CA LYS A 336 16.30 -14.97 4.60
C LYS A 336 16.23 -16.00 3.47
N LEU A 337 15.42 -17.05 3.66
CA LEU A 337 15.28 -18.14 2.70
C LEU A 337 14.87 -17.64 1.32
N ALA A 338 13.87 -16.77 1.25
CA ALA A 338 13.37 -16.21 0.01
C ALA A 338 14.41 -15.32 -0.69
N THR A 339 15.13 -14.52 0.09
CA THR A 339 16.22 -13.66 -0.43
C THR A 339 17.34 -14.49 -1.02
N GLU A 340 17.79 -15.52 -0.31
CA GLU A 340 18.87 -16.42 -0.75
C GLU A 340 18.47 -17.21 -1.99
N ARG A 341 17.31 -17.86 -1.98
CA ARG A 341 16.81 -18.64 -3.13
C ARG A 341 16.54 -17.77 -4.35
N GLY A 342 15.88 -16.63 -4.14
CA GLY A 342 15.60 -15.68 -5.22
C GLY A 342 16.87 -15.17 -5.87
N ARG A 343 17.88 -14.78 -5.09
CA ARG A 343 19.17 -14.32 -5.64
C ARG A 343 20.00 -15.45 -6.25
N LYS A 344 19.84 -16.69 -5.79
CA LYS A 344 20.48 -17.85 -6.43
C LYS A 344 19.95 -18.06 -7.85
N ALA A 345 18.65 -17.89 -8.07
CA ALA A 345 18.03 -17.97 -9.40
C ALA A 345 18.28 -16.71 -10.25
N ARG A 346 18.25 -15.52 -9.63
CA ARG A 346 18.51 -14.23 -10.29
C ARG A 346 19.52 -13.41 -9.47
N PRO A 347 20.83 -13.45 -9.80
CA PRO A 347 21.88 -12.79 -9.00
C PRO A 347 21.71 -11.28 -8.79
N ASN A 348 21.05 -10.58 -9.72
CA ASN A 348 20.77 -9.15 -9.64
C ASN A 348 19.34 -8.81 -9.17
N LEU A 349 18.65 -9.76 -8.53
CA LEU A 349 17.31 -9.55 -7.96
C LEU A 349 17.35 -8.46 -6.88
N LYS A 350 16.61 -7.38 -7.11
CA LYS A 350 16.35 -6.33 -6.13
C LYS A 350 15.36 -6.88 -5.09
N VAL A 351 15.69 -6.78 -3.80
CA VAL A 351 14.87 -7.29 -2.71
C VAL A 351 14.68 -6.19 -1.68
N GLY A 352 13.43 -5.84 -1.39
CA GLY A 352 13.11 -4.90 -0.32
C GLY A 352 11.93 -5.35 0.52
N ILE A 353 11.47 -4.46 1.38
CA ILE A 353 10.36 -4.66 2.31
C ILE A 353 9.46 -3.43 2.27
N CYS A 354 8.16 -3.65 2.27
CA CYS A 354 7.14 -2.65 2.51
C CYS A 354 6.26 -2.97 3.72
N GLY A 355 5.99 -1.96 4.54
CA GLY A 355 5.06 -2.06 5.65
C GLY A 355 5.60 -1.48 6.94
N GLU A 356 4.99 -1.85 8.06
CA GLU A 356 5.27 -1.24 9.35
C GLU A 356 6.67 -1.59 9.88
N HIS A 357 7.11 -2.83 9.67
CA HIS A 357 8.46 -3.26 10.00
C HIS A 357 9.55 -2.49 9.24
N GLY A 358 9.24 -1.93 8.06
CA GLY A 358 10.18 -1.13 7.27
C GLY A 358 10.60 0.19 7.93
N GLY A 359 9.89 0.62 8.98
CA GLY A 359 10.22 1.79 9.77
C GLY A 359 10.51 1.51 11.24
N GLU A 360 10.67 0.23 11.64
CA GLU A 360 10.98 -0.16 13.01
C GLU A 360 12.48 -0.44 13.13
N PRO A 361 13.24 0.25 14.01
CA PRO A 361 14.70 0.22 14.01
C PRO A 361 15.33 -1.18 14.07
N SER A 362 14.82 -2.07 14.92
CA SER A 362 15.40 -3.42 15.09
C SER A 362 15.14 -4.29 13.85
N SER A 363 13.98 -4.15 13.22
CA SER A 363 13.58 -4.80 11.98
C SER A 363 14.42 -4.29 10.81
N VAL A 364 14.60 -2.96 10.70
CA VAL A 364 15.49 -2.34 9.70
C VAL A 364 16.92 -2.88 9.82
N ALA A 365 17.45 -2.98 11.04
CA ALA A 365 18.75 -3.57 11.29
C ALA A 365 18.82 -5.05 10.84
N PHE A 366 17.77 -5.83 11.07
CA PHE A 366 17.66 -7.21 10.57
C PHE A 366 17.68 -7.29 9.04
N PHE A 367 16.91 -6.44 8.36
CA PHE A 367 16.85 -6.41 6.89
C PHE A 367 18.20 -6.03 6.27
N ALA A 368 18.90 -5.06 6.86
CA ALA A 368 20.23 -4.68 6.43
C ALA A 368 21.25 -5.84 6.57
N LYS A 369 21.18 -6.59 7.67
CA LYS A 369 22.03 -7.79 7.91
C LYS A 369 21.70 -8.94 6.96
N THR A 370 20.42 -9.12 6.65
CA THR A 370 19.94 -10.13 5.68
C THR A 370 20.26 -9.74 4.23
N GLY A 371 20.76 -8.51 4.02
CA GLY A 371 21.23 -8.02 2.74
C GLY A 371 20.12 -7.57 1.81
N LEU A 372 18.97 -7.14 2.33
CA LEU A 372 17.96 -6.46 1.51
C LEU A 372 18.55 -5.16 0.94
N ASP A 373 18.08 -4.78 -0.25
CA ASP A 373 18.51 -3.58 -0.97
C ASP A 373 17.81 -2.32 -0.46
N TYR A 374 16.61 -2.44 0.09
CA TYR A 374 15.89 -1.29 0.65
C TYR A 374 14.83 -1.63 1.69
N VAL A 375 14.40 -0.60 2.42
CA VAL A 375 13.19 -0.59 3.24
C VAL A 375 12.26 0.53 2.77
N SER A 376 10.94 0.27 2.80
CA SER A 376 9.88 1.23 2.49
C SER A 376 8.92 1.30 3.68
N CYS A 377 8.66 2.52 4.15
CA CYS A 377 7.80 2.79 5.31
C CYS A 377 6.83 3.94 5.02
N SER A 378 6.06 4.42 6.01
CA SER A 378 5.25 5.64 5.88
C SER A 378 6.12 6.90 5.91
N PRO A 379 5.66 8.05 5.37
CA PRO A 379 6.53 9.22 5.16
C PRO A 379 7.17 9.73 6.44
N PHE A 380 6.41 9.74 7.53
CA PHE A 380 6.87 10.17 8.85
C PHE A 380 7.92 9.24 9.46
N ARG A 381 8.00 7.98 9.02
CA ARG A 381 8.97 6.99 9.53
C ARG A 381 10.29 6.98 8.73
N VAL A 382 10.38 7.72 7.62
CA VAL A 382 11.61 7.77 6.80
C VAL A 382 12.84 8.20 7.59
N PRO A 383 12.79 9.29 8.39
CA PRO A 383 13.97 9.71 9.15
C PRO A 383 14.43 8.63 10.14
N ILE A 384 13.47 7.92 10.76
CA ILE A 384 13.74 6.82 11.70
C ILE A 384 14.41 5.65 10.99
N ALA A 385 13.84 5.21 9.86
CA ALA A 385 14.40 4.12 9.07
C ALA A 385 15.80 4.45 8.55
N ARG A 386 16.03 5.70 8.11
CA ARG A 386 17.35 6.18 7.68
C ARG A 386 18.38 6.11 8.82
N LEU A 387 18.01 6.61 9.99
CA LEU A 387 18.89 6.58 11.16
C LEU A 387 19.21 5.13 11.57
N ALA A 388 18.21 4.27 11.66
CA ALA A 388 18.38 2.87 12.03
C ALA A 388 19.28 2.12 11.04
N ALA A 389 19.11 2.38 9.74
CA ALA A 389 19.92 1.75 8.70
C ALA A 389 21.37 2.26 8.68
N ALA A 390 21.64 3.48 9.14
CA ALA A 390 23.00 3.96 9.33
C ALA A 390 23.64 3.35 10.59
N GLN A 391 22.90 3.30 11.70
CA GLN A 391 23.37 2.78 12.98
C GLN A 391 23.79 1.31 12.96
N VAL A 392 23.25 0.49 12.07
CA VAL A 392 23.64 -0.93 11.98
C VAL A 392 25.00 -1.15 11.32
N LEU A 393 25.56 -0.12 10.66
CA LEU A 393 26.84 -0.17 9.95
C LEU A 393 28.01 0.46 10.72
N VAL A 394 27.73 1.06 11.87
CA VAL A 394 28.68 1.70 12.80
C VAL A 394 28.71 0.90 14.08
#